data_AF-A0A929V0Z8-F1
#
_entry.id   AF-A0A929V0Z8-F1
#
_cell.length_a   1.000
_cell.length_b   1.000
_cell.length_c   1.000
_cell.angle_alpha   90.00
_cell.angle_beta   90.00
_cell.angle_gamma   90.00
#
_symmetry.space_group_name_H-M   'P 1'
#
loop_
_entity.id
_entity.type
_entity.pdbx_description
1 polymer ?
#
loop_
_entity_poly.entity_id
_entity_poly.type
_entity_poly.pdbx_seq_one_letter_code
_entity_poly.pdbx_strand_id
1 'polypeptide(L)'
;MKRNIFASLLAVAVISVSTVNSSLVAEAGVLGLKPSANQGSQSSTTNTANTDVQGVTYDTMKYQYPAQQLAAENRQFDKYDWRLFQRFDNQELMYNEWAAAMNFRTSEYSSNNYHNNEDGTPTRFFDFRDSHLKYSEIEVVGSSGKKLSGTDNELRFNRNDDVNTYIPISLNIGVYTSPEKCFPYGTKITLPGSHNHEWDIIPFSQYQETFWVNVLNGALTPEESALYDANYGKPVDPVKLYYPSRPIYVSGWCLTDVAQKIKLINSCFKDESPENCSAYVYSTHKMFQGMSNIKKLRS
;
A
#
# COMPACT_ATOMS: atom_id res chain seq x y z
N MET A 1 -1.41 -59.49 29.39
CA MET A 1 -0.04 -59.35 29.93
C MET A 1 0.89 -59.10 28.75
N LYS A 2 1.78 -58.11 28.65
CA LYS A 2 2.26 -57.02 29.51
C LYS A 2 2.76 -55.89 28.57
N ARG A 3 2.70 -54.66 29.06
CA ARG A 3 3.34 -53.43 28.54
C ARG A 3 4.85 -53.61 28.32
N ASN A 4 5.44 -52.79 27.46
CA ASN A 4 6.52 -51.87 27.88
C ASN A 4 6.77 -50.75 26.85
N ILE A 5 6.39 -49.56 27.29
CA ILE A 5 6.86 -48.24 26.85
C ILE A 5 8.22 -48.02 27.54
N PHE A 6 9.20 -47.44 26.85
CA PHE A 6 10.08 -46.34 27.28
C PHE A 6 11.48 -46.35 26.63
N ALA A 7 11.86 -45.15 26.22
CA ALA A 7 13.21 -44.57 26.29
C ALA A 7 14.28 -45.05 25.30
N SER A 8 14.38 -44.34 24.17
CA SER A 8 15.68 -43.79 23.78
C SER A 8 15.49 -42.32 23.40
N LEU A 9 15.97 -41.44 24.29
CA LEU A 9 16.31 -40.07 23.92
C LEU A 9 17.42 -40.14 22.86
N LEU A 10 17.21 -39.50 21.71
CA LEU A 10 18.32 -39.00 20.92
C LEU A 10 17.96 -37.62 20.38
N ALA A 11 18.46 -36.61 21.09
CA ALA A 11 18.53 -35.26 20.57
C ALA A 11 19.53 -35.24 19.41
N VAL A 12 19.07 -34.85 18.23
CA VAL A 12 19.94 -34.44 17.12
C VAL A 12 19.45 -33.08 16.68
N ALA A 13 20.32 -32.09 16.88
CA ALA A 13 20.14 -30.71 16.49
C ALA A 13 20.02 -30.61 14.95
N VAL A 14 18.96 -29.97 14.47
CA VAL A 14 18.84 -29.59 13.06
C VAL A 14 19.46 -28.21 12.91
N ILE A 15 20.72 -28.20 12.47
CA ILE A 15 21.35 -27.00 11.92
C ILE A 15 20.85 -26.87 10.48
N SER A 16 19.90 -25.97 10.23
CA SER A 16 19.44 -25.65 8.89
C SER A 16 20.26 -24.47 8.35
N VAL A 17 21.31 -24.76 7.58
CA VAL A 17 21.97 -23.79 6.70
C VAL A 17 21.55 -24.07 5.27
N SER A 18 21.01 -23.02 4.67
CA SER A 18 20.76 -22.68 3.27
C SER A 18 21.65 -23.38 2.22
N THR A 19 21.03 -23.81 1.11
CA THR A 19 21.27 -23.32 -0.27
C THR A 19 20.68 -24.29 -1.30
N VAL A 20 19.67 -23.85 -2.07
CA VAL A 20 19.52 -24.26 -3.48
C VAL A 20 18.78 -23.17 -4.24
N ASN A 21 19.54 -22.31 -4.91
CA ASN A 21 19.08 -21.48 -6.01
C ASN A 21 19.14 -22.33 -7.28
N SER A 22 18.00 -22.53 -7.94
CA SER A 22 17.94 -23.08 -9.29
C SER A 22 17.23 -22.08 -10.20
N SER A 23 18.04 -21.27 -10.87
CA SER A 23 17.67 -20.32 -11.90
C SER A 23 17.38 -21.01 -13.23
N LEU A 24 16.26 -20.67 -13.85
CA LEU A 24 16.05 -20.82 -15.29
C LEU A 24 15.66 -19.45 -15.85
N VAL A 25 16.60 -18.87 -16.60
CA VAL A 25 16.46 -17.63 -17.38
C VAL A 25 15.91 -18.02 -18.75
N ALA A 26 14.86 -17.32 -19.20
CA ALA A 26 14.49 -17.27 -20.61
C ALA A 26 14.12 -15.81 -20.95
N GLU A 27 14.89 -15.24 -21.88
CA GLU A 27 14.66 -13.93 -22.51
C GLU A 27 13.42 -13.95 -23.42
N ALA A 28 12.57 -12.93 -23.26
CA ALA A 28 11.73 -12.31 -24.29
C ALA A 28 11.18 -11.01 -23.64
N GLY A 29 11.38 -9.79 -24.14
CA GLY A 29 11.52 -9.36 -25.52
C GLY A 29 10.29 -8.51 -25.89
N VAL A 30 10.40 -7.19 -25.67
CA VAL A 30 9.82 -6.11 -26.51
C VAL A 30 8.28 -5.95 -26.55
N LEU A 31 7.82 -4.77 -26.06
CA LEU A 31 6.53 -4.09 -26.28
C LEU A 31 5.25 -4.72 -25.66
N GLY A 32 4.69 -4.03 -24.67
CA GLY A 32 3.40 -4.34 -24.06
C GLY A 32 3.48 -4.50 -22.55
N LEU A 33 3.47 -3.38 -21.83
CA LEU A 33 3.65 -3.30 -20.38
C LEU A 33 2.60 -4.14 -19.63
N LYS A 34 3.06 -5.29 -19.11
CA LYS A 34 2.43 -6.07 -18.04
C LYS A 34 2.21 -5.17 -16.81
N PRO A 35 1.25 -5.49 -15.92
CA PRO A 35 1.24 -4.93 -14.56
C PRO A 35 2.60 -5.23 -13.94
N SER A 36 3.36 -4.17 -13.66
CA SER A 36 4.71 -4.16 -13.06
C SER A 36 5.32 -5.55 -12.85
N ALA A 37 5.94 -6.11 -13.90
CA ALA A 37 6.50 -7.47 -13.92
C ALA A 37 7.76 -7.64 -13.03
N ASN A 38 7.97 -6.77 -12.03
CA ASN A 38 9.03 -6.86 -11.05
C ASN A 38 8.53 -7.06 -9.60
N GLN A 39 7.25 -7.42 -9.40
CA GLN A 39 6.70 -7.60 -8.05
C GLN A 39 6.44 -9.06 -7.65
N GLY A 40 6.77 -10.02 -8.51
CA GLY A 40 6.77 -11.45 -8.20
C GLY A 40 8.19 -11.96 -8.00
N SER A 41 8.56 -12.24 -6.75
CA SER A 41 9.85 -12.85 -6.35
C SER A 41 11.05 -11.90 -6.28
N GLN A 42 11.12 -11.11 -5.20
CA GLN A 42 12.40 -10.75 -4.61
C GLN A 42 12.26 -10.70 -3.08
N SER A 43 12.27 -11.90 -2.50
CA SER A 43 12.53 -12.07 -1.08
C SER A 43 13.95 -11.59 -0.80
N SER A 44 14.09 -10.48 -0.09
CA SER A 44 15.31 -9.95 0.53
C SER A 44 16.50 -9.60 -0.38
N THR A 45 17.08 -8.42 -0.11
CA THR A 45 18.46 -7.99 -0.43
C THR A 45 18.73 -7.46 -1.84
N THR A 46 18.49 -6.15 -2.04
CA THR A 46 19.48 -5.10 -2.40
C THR A 46 18.75 -3.91 -3.06
N ASN A 47 18.11 -3.07 -2.25
CA ASN A 47 17.78 -1.70 -2.68
C ASN A 47 19.07 -0.89 -2.59
N THR A 48 19.57 -0.35 -3.71
CA THR A 48 20.78 0.49 -3.76
C THR A 48 20.68 1.74 -2.87
N ALA A 49 19.46 2.11 -2.43
CA ALA A 49 19.19 3.22 -1.51
C ALA A 49 19.29 2.85 0.00
N ASN A 50 19.46 1.57 0.33
CA ASN A 50 19.52 1.07 1.72
C ASN A 50 20.92 0.54 2.08
N THR A 51 21.99 1.03 1.42
CA THR A 51 23.37 0.62 1.73
C THR A 51 23.74 0.85 3.20
N ASP A 52 23.27 1.95 3.79
CA ASP A 52 23.52 2.28 5.20
C ASP A 52 22.65 1.48 6.18
N VAL A 53 21.67 0.73 5.68
CA VAL A 53 20.80 -0.17 6.46
C VAL A 53 21.48 -1.55 6.63
N GLN A 54 22.38 -1.92 5.71
CA GLN A 54 23.10 -3.19 5.79
C GLN A 54 24.15 -3.14 6.91
N GLY A 55 24.01 -4.04 7.89
CA GLY A 55 24.95 -4.14 9.03
C GLY A 55 24.66 -3.21 10.21
N VAL A 56 23.53 -2.51 10.21
CA VAL A 56 23.07 -1.76 11.39
C VAL A 56 22.62 -2.73 12.47
N THR A 57 23.17 -2.56 13.67
CA THR A 57 22.64 -3.21 14.88
C THR A 57 21.58 -2.29 15.47
N TYR A 58 20.34 -2.78 15.53
CA TYR A 58 19.23 -2.00 16.05
C TYR A 58 19.16 -2.06 17.59
N ASP A 59 19.04 -0.89 18.22
CA ASP A 59 18.79 -0.78 19.66
C ASP A 59 17.27 -0.81 19.91
N THR A 60 16.75 -2.02 20.05
CA THR A 60 15.31 -2.29 20.24
C THR A 60 14.80 -1.88 21.62
N MET A 61 15.69 -1.52 22.56
CA MET A 61 15.31 -0.99 23.88
C MET A 61 15.08 0.52 23.83
N LYS A 62 15.74 1.21 22.89
CA LYS A 62 15.67 2.66 22.73
C LYS A 62 14.71 3.10 21.62
N TYR A 63 14.65 2.35 20.52
CA TYR A 63 13.85 2.68 19.34
C TYR A 63 12.77 1.63 19.09
N GLN A 64 11.62 2.08 18.57
CA GLN A 64 10.45 1.24 18.33
C GLN A 64 10.51 0.52 16.98
N TYR A 65 11.12 1.13 15.97
CA TYR A 65 11.22 0.62 14.59
C TYR A 65 12.49 1.12 13.88
N PRO A 66 12.96 0.44 12.80
CA PRO A 66 14.21 0.77 12.10
C PRO A 66 14.37 2.23 11.68
N ALA A 67 13.38 2.79 11.00
CA ALA A 67 13.42 4.16 10.48
C ALA A 67 13.57 5.21 11.60
N GLN A 68 13.08 4.92 12.81
CA GLN A 68 13.24 5.83 13.95
C GLN A 68 14.72 5.95 14.36
N GLN A 69 15.43 4.82 14.42
CA GLN A 69 16.86 4.82 14.73
C GLN A 69 17.67 5.44 13.60
N LEU A 70 17.40 5.05 12.36
CA LEU A 70 18.12 5.55 11.19
C LEU A 70 18.01 7.08 11.09
N ALA A 71 16.81 7.64 11.32
CA ALA A 71 16.61 9.08 11.37
C ALA A 71 17.33 9.75 12.56
N ALA A 72 17.27 9.16 13.76
CA ALA A 72 17.94 9.70 14.95
C ALA A 72 19.48 9.70 14.82
N GLU A 73 20.03 8.77 14.05
CA GLU A 73 21.48 8.66 13.77
C GLU A 73 21.90 9.41 12.49
N ASN A 74 20.98 10.16 11.84
CA ASN A 74 21.22 10.86 10.57
C ASN A 74 21.74 9.94 9.43
N ARG A 75 21.31 8.67 9.41
CA ARG A 75 21.63 7.71 8.34
C ARG A 75 20.68 7.88 7.16
N GLN A 76 21.17 7.65 5.95
CA GLN A 76 20.33 7.65 4.76
C GLN A 76 19.55 6.35 4.67
N PHE A 77 18.27 6.44 4.31
CA PHE A 77 17.42 5.28 4.07
C PHE A 77 16.28 5.61 3.11
N ASP A 78 15.76 4.60 2.43
CA ASP A 78 14.59 4.76 1.58
C ASP A 78 13.31 4.90 2.42
N LYS A 79 12.86 6.13 2.63
CA LYS A 79 11.61 6.42 3.35
C LYS A 79 10.35 5.84 2.68
N TYR A 80 10.43 5.42 1.42
CA TYR A 80 9.34 4.74 0.71
C TYR A 80 9.27 3.24 1.06
N ASP A 81 10.30 2.68 1.71
CA ASP A 81 10.29 1.30 2.20
C ASP A 81 9.53 1.20 3.53
N TRP A 82 8.23 0.88 3.44
CA TRP A 82 7.35 0.76 4.61
C TRP A 82 7.82 -0.28 5.62
N ARG A 83 8.64 -1.27 5.22
CA ARG A 83 9.16 -2.30 6.14
C ARG A 83 10.07 -1.70 7.21
N LEU A 84 10.72 -0.58 6.92
CA LEU A 84 11.53 0.16 7.90
C LEU A 84 10.69 0.80 9.01
N PHE A 85 9.37 0.85 8.85
CA PHE A 85 8.42 1.39 9.83
C PHE A 85 7.66 0.29 10.58
N GLN A 86 8.06 -0.99 10.41
CA GLN A 86 7.53 -2.08 11.23
C GLN A 86 8.23 -2.09 12.59
N ARG A 87 7.43 -2.28 13.64
CA ARG A 87 7.94 -2.34 15.01
C ARG A 87 8.81 -3.57 15.22
N PHE A 88 9.85 -3.44 16.04
CA PHE A 88 10.73 -4.57 16.37
C PHE A 88 10.00 -5.68 17.15
N ASP A 89 9.10 -5.31 18.06
CA ASP A 89 8.47 -6.23 19.01
C ASP A 89 7.41 -7.14 18.37
N ASN A 90 6.60 -6.60 17.47
CA ASN A 90 5.41 -7.30 16.97
C ASN A 90 5.20 -7.16 15.45
N GLN A 91 6.12 -6.49 14.74
CA GLN A 91 6.06 -6.25 13.28
C GLN A 91 4.85 -5.45 12.80
N GLU A 92 4.10 -4.80 13.70
CA GLU A 92 3.01 -3.90 13.33
C GLU A 92 3.58 -2.67 12.61
N LEU A 93 2.89 -2.25 11.56
CA LEU A 93 3.28 -1.09 10.78
C LEU A 93 2.86 0.21 11.47
N MET A 94 3.84 1.07 11.75
CA MET A 94 3.66 2.45 12.19
C MET A 94 3.25 3.33 10.99
N TYR A 95 2.02 3.14 10.49
CA TYR A 95 1.57 3.68 9.20
C TYR A 95 1.43 5.21 9.20
N ASN A 96 1.11 5.82 10.34
CA ASN A 96 1.04 7.28 10.48
C ASN A 96 2.44 7.89 10.34
N GLU A 97 3.43 7.29 10.99
CA GLU A 97 4.84 7.67 10.99
C GLU A 97 5.44 7.48 9.59
N TRP A 98 5.07 6.39 8.91
CA TRP A 98 5.46 6.15 7.53
C TRP A 98 4.89 7.19 6.57
N ALA A 99 3.59 7.49 6.66
CA ALA A 99 2.97 8.54 5.85
C ALA A 99 3.63 9.90 6.09
N ALA A 100 3.88 10.26 7.35
CA ALA A 100 4.53 11.52 7.71
C ALA A 100 5.92 11.66 7.09
N ALA A 101 6.73 10.61 7.10
CA ALA A 101 8.07 10.62 6.48
C ALA A 101 8.02 10.94 4.97
N MET A 102 6.92 10.61 4.30
CA MET A 102 6.71 10.87 2.87
C MET A 102 6.03 12.22 2.58
N ASN A 103 5.78 13.06 3.59
CA ASN A 103 4.96 14.28 3.54
C ASN A 103 3.47 14.03 3.24
N PHE A 104 2.92 12.98 3.83
CA PHE A 104 1.50 12.61 3.79
C PHE A 104 0.96 12.47 5.22
N ARG A 105 -0.35 12.57 5.37
CA ARG A 105 -1.08 12.16 6.57
C ARG A 105 -2.07 11.08 6.21
N THR A 106 -2.40 10.22 7.16
CA THR A 106 -3.47 9.25 6.96
C THR A 106 -4.80 9.73 7.50
N SER A 107 -5.88 9.37 6.82
CA SER A 107 -7.24 9.49 7.34
C SER A 107 -8.00 8.20 7.11
N GLU A 108 -8.90 7.91 8.01
CA GLU A 108 -9.74 6.72 7.99
C GLU A 108 -11.03 7.04 7.26
N TYR A 109 -11.50 6.12 6.44
CA TYR A 109 -12.78 6.27 5.75
C TYR A 109 -13.55 4.96 5.80
N SER A 110 -14.86 5.07 6.03
CA SER A 110 -15.78 3.96 5.87
C SER A 110 -17.04 4.43 5.17
N SER A 111 -17.47 3.71 4.13
CA SER A 111 -18.73 4.02 3.43
C SER A 111 -19.96 3.77 4.32
N ASN A 112 -19.85 2.79 5.23
CA ASN A 112 -20.95 2.29 6.05
C ASN A 112 -20.87 2.67 7.53
N ASN A 113 -19.79 3.33 7.96
CA ASN A 113 -19.64 3.87 9.31
C ASN A 113 -19.48 5.40 9.22
N TYR A 114 -20.47 6.13 9.72
CA TYR A 114 -20.44 7.59 9.77
C TYR A 114 -21.16 8.14 11.00
N HIS A 115 -20.66 9.26 11.52
CA HIS A 115 -21.27 10.03 12.60
C HIS A 115 -21.74 11.39 12.06
N ASN A 116 -22.86 11.90 12.57
CA ASN A 116 -23.28 13.27 12.29
C ASN A 116 -22.61 14.20 13.30
N ASN A 117 -21.86 15.19 12.79
CA ASN A 117 -21.29 16.25 13.59
C ASN A 117 -22.37 17.23 14.06
N GLU A 118 -22.05 18.07 15.05
CA GLU A 118 -22.95 19.11 15.56
C GLU A 118 -23.42 20.10 14.47
N ASP A 119 -22.60 20.30 13.43
CA ASP A 119 -22.90 21.15 12.28
C ASP A 119 -23.76 20.45 11.19
N GLY A 120 -24.19 19.22 11.43
CA GLY A 120 -25.00 18.42 10.50
C GLY A 120 -24.21 17.74 9.38
N THR A 121 -22.88 17.89 9.34
CA THR A 121 -22.04 17.18 8.37
C THR A 121 -21.75 15.74 8.81
N PRO A 122 -21.74 14.75 7.89
CA PRO A 122 -21.36 13.39 8.23
C PRO A 122 -19.84 13.20 8.19
N THR A 123 -19.22 12.81 9.31
CA THR A 123 -17.84 12.31 9.34
C THR A 123 -17.83 10.81 9.09
N ARG A 124 -17.06 10.38 8.08
CA ARG A 124 -16.91 8.97 7.70
C ARG A 124 -15.55 8.46 8.13
N PHE A 125 -15.52 7.67 9.19
CA PHE A 125 -14.32 7.01 9.69
C PHE A 125 -14.73 5.65 10.27
N PHE A 126 -13.78 4.73 10.41
CA PHE A 126 -14.06 3.48 11.09
C PHE A 126 -13.85 3.66 12.61
N ASP A 127 -14.89 3.46 13.44
CA ASP A 127 -14.73 3.32 14.90
C ASP A 127 -14.88 1.86 15.30
N PHE A 128 -13.77 1.13 15.35
CA PHE A 128 -13.76 -0.30 15.66
C PHE A 128 -14.19 -0.68 17.08
N ARG A 129 -14.52 0.30 17.94
CA ARG A 129 -15.17 0.07 19.25
C ARG A 129 -16.68 -0.03 19.12
N ASP A 130 -17.27 0.45 18.03
CA ASP A 130 -18.71 0.36 17.82
C ASP A 130 -19.13 -1.07 17.44
N SER A 131 -19.66 -1.79 18.42
CA SER A 131 -20.15 -3.17 18.24
C SER A 131 -21.41 -3.29 17.38
N HIS A 132 -22.09 -2.17 17.08
CA HIS A 132 -23.32 -2.17 16.28
C HIS A 132 -23.06 -2.04 14.78
N LEU A 133 -21.84 -1.69 14.38
CA LEU A 133 -21.49 -1.47 12.98
C LEU A 133 -20.87 -2.72 12.36
N LYS A 134 -21.59 -3.30 11.39
CA LYS A 134 -21.11 -4.44 10.62
C LYS A 134 -20.11 -3.93 9.59
N TYR A 135 -18.83 -4.14 9.87
CA TYR A 135 -17.77 -4.00 8.87
C TYR A 135 -18.03 -4.96 7.72
N SER A 136 -18.30 -4.38 6.55
CA SER A 136 -18.60 -5.12 5.35
C SER A 136 -17.30 -5.51 4.67
N GLU A 137 -17.02 -6.79 4.73
CA GLU A 137 -15.90 -7.44 4.04
C GLU A 137 -16.46 -8.63 3.30
N ILE A 138 -16.54 -8.49 1.98
CA ILE A 138 -17.23 -9.41 1.10
C ILE A 138 -16.27 -9.99 0.08
N GLU A 139 -16.39 -11.27 -0.18
CA GLU A 139 -15.79 -11.85 -1.37
C GLU A 139 -16.74 -11.61 -2.54
N VAL A 140 -16.23 -10.97 -3.58
CA VAL A 140 -16.99 -10.68 -4.80
C VAL A 140 -16.31 -11.32 -5.99
N VAL A 141 -17.11 -11.72 -6.97
CA VAL A 141 -16.61 -12.13 -8.28
C VAL A 141 -16.86 -10.96 -9.21
N GLY A 142 -15.78 -10.34 -9.71
CA GLY A 142 -15.87 -9.26 -10.68
C GLY A 142 -16.45 -9.74 -12.02
N SER A 143 -16.81 -8.82 -12.92
CA SER A 143 -17.34 -9.18 -14.24
C SER A 143 -16.35 -9.97 -15.10
N SER A 144 -15.07 -9.94 -14.74
CA SER A 144 -13.99 -10.78 -15.31
C SER A 144 -14.03 -12.24 -14.86
N GLY A 145 -14.92 -12.61 -13.95
CA GLY A 145 -14.92 -13.92 -13.28
C GLY A 145 -13.86 -14.05 -12.19
N LYS A 146 -13.10 -12.98 -11.88
CA LYS A 146 -12.05 -12.99 -10.87
C LYS A 146 -12.60 -12.78 -9.46
N LYS A 147 -12.14 -13.61 -8.53
CA LYS A 147 -12.43 -13.48 -7.10
C LYS A 147 -11.63 -12.32 -6.50
N LEU A 148 -12.31 -11.46 -5.75
CA LEU A 148 -11.80 -10.27 -5.08
C LEU A 148 -12.24 -10.27 -3.62
N SER A 149 -11.50 -9.60 -2.75
CA SER A 149 -11.96 -9.28 -1.40
C SER A 149 -12.23 -7.79 -1.28
N GLY A 150 -13.50 -7.42 -1.27
CA GLY A 150 -13.97 -6.06 -1.09
C GLY A 150 -14.10 -5.70 0.39
N THR A 151 -13.81 -4.45 0.71
CA THR A 151 -14.02 -3.86 2.03
C THR A 151 -14.56 -2.46 1.86
N ASP A 152 -15.49 -2.08 2.73
CA ASP A 152 -16.04 -0.73 2.81
C ASP A 152 -15.16 0.24 3.63
N ASN A 153 -14.03 -0.26 4.16
CA ASN A 153 -13.09 0.50 4.97
C ASN A 153 -11.82 0.79 4.17
N GLU A 154 -11.42 2.06 4.17
CA GLU A 154 -10.24 2.52 3.46
C GLU A 154 -9.31 3.28 4.40
N LEU A 155 -8.01 3.07 4.22
CA LEU A 155 -6.99 3.98 4.70
C LEU A 155 -6.61 4.90 3.55
N ARG A 156 -6.68 6.20 3.78
CA ARG A 156 -6.35 7.22 2.78
C ARG A 156 -5.06 7.92 3.14
N PHE A 157 -4.10 7.91 2.22
CA PHE A 157 -2.88 8.68 2.31
C PHE A 157 -3.11 10.01 1.60
N ASN A 158 -3.27 11.08 2.38
CA ASN A 158 -3.52 12.42 1.89
C ASN A 158 -2.21 13.22 1.90
N ARG A 159 -1.88 13.87 0.79
CA ARG A 159 -0.74 14.77 0.75
C ARG A 159 -0.96 15.92 1.76
N ASN A 160 0.10 16.32 2.44
CA ASN A 160 0.08 17.55 3.22
C ASN A 160 0.38 18.72 2.28
N ASP A 161 -0.61 19.58 2.10
CA ASP A 161 -0.46 20.87 1.45
C ASP A 161 -1.50 21.84 2.06
N ASP A 162 -1.18 23.13 2.08
CA ASP A 162 -1.98 24.15 2.76
C ASP A 162 -3.14 24.69 1.91
N VAL A 163 -3.25 24.26 0.65
CA VAL A 163 -4.21 24.78 -0.32
C VAL A 163 -5.41 23.85 -0.49
N ASN A 164 -5.16 22.57 -0.69
CA ASN A 164 -6.15 21.54 -0.97
C ASN A 164 -6.59 20.83 0.31
N THR A 165 -6.99 21.61 1.31
CA THR A 165 -7.34 21.08 2.64
C THR A 165 -8.61 20.22 2.63
N TYR A 166 -9.59 20.57 1.80
CA TYR A 166 -10.86 19.85 1.69
C TYR A 166 -10.81 18.64 0.75
N ILE A 167 -10.03 18.72 -0.34
CA ILE A 167 -9.88 17.65 -1.33
C ILE A 167 -8.38 17.50 -1.63
N PRO A 168 -7.60 16.87 -0.74
CA PRO A 168 -6.17 16.69 -0.97
C PRO A 168 -5.92 15.70 -2.10
N ILE A 169 -4.69 15.67 -2.61
CA ILE A 169 -4.21 14.49 -3.33
C ILE A 169 -4.31 13.29 -2.39
N SER A 170 -5.06 12.26 -2.77
CA SER A 170 -5.40 11.14 -1.89
C SER A 170 -5.21 9.79 -2.58
N LEU A 171 -4.59 8.85 -1.86
CA LEU A 171 -4.37 7.47 -2.30
C LEU A 171 -5.05 6.50 -1.33
N ASN A 172 -5.93 5.65 -1.85
CA ASN A 172 -6.78 4.80 -1.00
C ASN A 172 -6.39 3.32 -1.12
N ILE A 173 -6.33 2.64 0.02
CA ILE A 173 -6.19 1.17 0.10
C ILE A 173 -7.25 0.57 1.02
N GLY A 174 -7.65 -0.66 0.74
CA GLY A 174 -8.62 -1.40 1.57
C GLY A 174 -8.02 -1.82 2.91
N VAL A 175 -8.83 -1.70 3.96
CA VAL A 175 -8.52 -2.15 5.33
C VAL A 175 -9.43 -3.31 5.71
N TYR A 176 -8.84 -4.33 6.31
CA TYR A 176 -9.49 -5.59 6.66
C TYR A 176 -9.31 -5.89 8.15
N THR A 177 -10.24 -6.65 8.71
CA THR A 177 -10.21 -7.13 10.09
C THR A 177 -9.60 -8.53 10.21
N SER A 178 -9.28 -9.16 9.07
CA SER A 178 -8.67 -10.50 8.98
C SER A 178 -7.59 -10.54 7.89
N PRO A 179 -6.42 -11.15 8.14
CA PRO A 179 -5.33 -11.21 7.16
C PRO A 179 -5.66 -12.04 5.91
N GLU A 180 -6.57 -13.02 6.02
CA GLU A 180 -7.03 -13.89 4.93
C GLU A 180 -7.86 -13.14 3.88
N LYS A 181 -8.16 -11.86 4.12
CA LYS A 181 -8.92 -11.01 3.21
C LYS A 181 -8.07 -9.93 2.55
N CYS A 182 -6.77 -9.85 2.87
CA CYS A 182 -5.84 -8.86 2.29
C CYS A 182 -5.44 -9.20 0.84
N PHE A 183 -6.44 -9.27 -0.03
CA PHE A 183 -6.25 -9.40 -1.47
C PHE A 183 -5.78 -8.05 -2.01
N PRO A 184 -4.79 -8.02 -2.91
CA PRO A 184 -4.34 -6.78 -3.50
C PRO A 184 -5.41 -6.23 -4.44
N TYR A 185 -5.61 -4.92 -4.35
CA TYR A 185 -6.40 -4.15 -5.30
C TYR A 185 -5.71 -2.81 -5.51
N GLY A 186 -5.55 -2.40 -6.77
CA GLY A 186 -4.76 -1.22 -7.12
C GLY A 186 -5.26 0.05 -6.46
N THR A 187 -4.31 0.95 -6.17
CA THR A 187 -4.58 2.20 -5.49
C THR A 187 -5.47 3.11 -6.34
N LYS A 188 -6.55 3.62 -5.75
CA LYS A 188 -7.34 4.70 -6.34
C LYS A 188 -6.71 6.03 -5.96
N ILE A 189 -6.39 6.85 -6.96
CA ILE A 189 -5.72 8.14 -6.80
C ILE A 189 -6.74 9.23 -7.08
N THR A 190 -6.92 10.15 -6.14
CA THR A 190 -7.79 11.31 -6.25
C THR A 190 -6.92 12.56 -6.34
N LEU A 191 -7.17 13.42 -7.33
CA LEU A 191 -6.52 14.72 -7.48
C LEU A 191 -7.58 15.84 -7.48
N PRO A 192 -7.36 16.94 -6.72
CA PRO A 192 -8.22 18.12 -6.77
C PRO A 192 -8.16 18.80 -8.14
N GLY A 193 -9.16 19.63 -8.44
CA GLY A 193 -9.07 20.52 -9.60
C GLY A 193 -7.88 21.47 -9.46
N SER A 194 -7.22 21.77 -10.58
CA SER A 194 -5.98 22.54 -10.60
C SER A 194 -5.79 23.30 -11.91
N HIS A 195 -4.83 24.21 -11.94
CA HIS A 195 -4.41 24.91 -13.15
C HIS A 195 -2.89 25.15 -13.17
N ASN A 196 -2.32 25.31 -14.37
CA ASN A 196 -0.95 25.79 -14.52
C ASN A 196 -0.87 27.33 -14.38
N HIS A 197 0.33 27.90 -14.54
CA HIS A 197 0.54 29.37 -14.50
C HIS A 197 -0.07 30.12 -15.69
N GLU A 198 -0.44 29.40 -16.76
CA GLU A 198 -1.14 29.94 -17.94
C GLU A 198 -2.66 29.85 -17.80
N TRP A 199 -3.17 29.38 -16.65
CA TRP A 199 -4.58 29.16 -16.34
C TRP A 199 -5.28 28.06 -17.16
N ASP A 200 -4.53 27.11 -17.71
CA ASP A 200 -5.11 25.87 -18.22
C ASP A 200 -5.63 25.03 -17.05
N ILE A 201 -6.92 24.72 -17.05
CA ILE A 201 -7.58 24.04 -15.94
C ILE A 201 -7.72 22.55 -16.23
N ILE A 202 -7.43 21.73 -15.22
CA ILE A 202 -7.83 20.33 -15.17
C ILE A 202 -8.81 20.17 -14.00
N PRO A 203 -10.05 19.70 -14.23
CA PRO A 203 -11.00 19.47 -13.16
C PRO A 203 -10.56 18.31 -12.27
N PHE A 204 -11.17 18.25 -11.10
CA PHE A 204 -11.10 17.10 -10.19
C PHE A 204 -11.12 15.79 -10.98
N SER A 205 -10.21 14.87 -10.66
CA SER A 205 -10.12 13.62 -11.40
C SER A 205 -9.70 12.47 -10.51
N GLN A 206 -10.19 11.28 -10.84
CA GLN A 206 -9.76 10.04 -10.21
C GLN A 206 -9.03 9.18 -11.23
N TYR A 207 -7.96 8.52 -10.79
CA TYR A 207 -7.09 7.69 -11.59
C TYR A 207 -6.88 6.33 -10.92
N GLN A 208 -6.70 5.29 -11.73
CA GLN A 208 -6.32 3.95 -11.27
C GLN A 208 -5.62 3.21 -12.41
N GLU A 209 -4.79 2.21 -12.10
CA GLU A 209 -4.16 1.43 -13.17
C GLU A 209 -5.19 0.64 -13.98
N THR A 210 -5.00 0.64 -15.30
CA THR A 210 -5.91 0.00 -16.27
C THR A 210 -6.14 -1.47 -15.95
N PHE A 211 -5.10 -2.19 -15.51
CA PHE A 211 -5.20 -3.59 -15.10
C PHE A 211 -6.29 -3.79 -14.03
N TRP A 212 -6.26 -3.02 -12.94
CA TRP A 212 -7.23 -3.16 -11.84
C TRP A 212 -8.64 -2.77 -12.25
N VAL A 213 -8.76 -1.78 -13.15
CA VAL A 213 -10.06 -1.45 -13.76
C VAL A 213 -10.59 -2.62 -14.59
N ASN A 214 -9.71 -3.28 -15.35
CA ASN A 214 -10.07 -4.42 -16.19
C ASN A 214 -10.44 -5.65 -15.35
N VAL A 215 -9.81 -5.84 -14.18
CA VAL A 215 -10.20 -6.88 -13.21
C VAL A 215 -11.66 -6.72 -12.80
N LEU A 216 -12.15 -5.50 -12.56
CA LEU A 216 -13.56 -5.30 -12.24
C LEU A 216 -14.49 -5.45 -13.45
N ASN A 217 -14.11 -4.86 -14.59
CA ASN A 217 -15.03 -4.63 -15.70
C ASN A 217 -15.03 -5.74 -16.77
N GLY A 218 -14.22 -6.79 -16.60
CA GLY A 218 -14.23 -7.95 -17.51
C GLY A 218 -13.41 -7.77 -18.79
N ALA A 219 -12.50 -6.79 -18.82
CA ALA A 219 -11.69 -6.45 -19.98
C ALA A 219 -10.25 -6.97 -19.89
N LEU A 220 -10.00 -8.01 -19.09
CA LEU A 220 -8.68 -8.62 -18.97
C LEU A 220 -8.35 -9.42 -20.25
N THR A 221 -7.13 -9.26 -20.74
CA THR A 221 -6.53 -10.18 -21.71
C THR A 221 -6.31 -11.56 -21.08
N PRO A 222 -6.16 -12.65 -21.88
CA PRO A 222 -5.81 -13.97 -21.34
C PRO A 222 -4.56 -13.96 -20.47
N GLU A 223 -3.55 -13.17 -20.84
CA GLU A 223 -2.28 -13.05 -20.10
C GLU A 223 -2.49 -12.34 -18.76
N GLU A 224 -3.24 -11.24 -18.73
CA GLU A 224 -3.58 -10.53 -17.50
C GLU A 224 -4.46 -11.38 -16.57
N SER A 225 -5.37 -12.15 -17.16
CA SER A 225 -6.24 -13.10 -16.46
C SER A 225 -5.41 -14.17 -15.75
N ALA A 226 -4.44 -14.78 -16.44
CA ALA A 226 -3.53 -15.76 -15.86
C ALA A 226 -2.61 -15.14 -14.79
N LEU A 227 -2.12 -13.93 -15.02
CA LEU A 227 -1.30 -13.19 -14.06
C LEU A 227 -2.08 -12.95 -12.75
N TYR A 228 -3.36 -12.55 -12.86
CA TYR A 228 -4.22 -12.34 -11.71
C TYR A 228 -4.39 -13.63 -10.90
N ASP A 229 -4.71 -14.75 -11.55
CA ASP A 229 -4.92 -16.02 -10.85
C ASP A 229 -3.66 -16.51 -10.12
N ALA A 230 -2.49 -16.30 -10.73
CA ALA A 230 -1.22 -16.70 -10.16
C ALA A 230 -0.83 -15.86 -8.93
N ASN A 231 -1.11 -14.55 -8.95
CA ASN A 231 -0.50 -13.61 -8.00
C ASN A 231 -1.47 -12.83 -7.12
N TYR A 232 -2.68 -12.54 -7.60
CA TYR A 232 -3.55 -11.51 -7.00
C TYR A 232 -4.93 -12.02 -6.55
N GLY A 233 -5.39 -13.18 -7.06
CA GLY A 233 -6.63 -13.83 -6.63
C GLY A 233 -6.58 -14.48 -5.25
N LYS A 234 -5.71 -14.00 -4.35
CA LYS A 234 -5.44 -14.54 -3.01
C LYS A 234 -4.89 -13.44 -2.10
N PRO A 235 -4.81 -13.66 -0.78
CA PRO A 235 -4.13 -12.74 0.12
C PRO A 235 -2.65 -12.59 -0.25
N VAL A 236 -2.15 -11.35 -0.24
CA VAL A 236 -0.75 -11.05 -0.55
C VAL A 236 -0.17 -10.15 0.53
N ASP A 237 0.87 -10.67 1.20
CA ASP A 237 1.65 -10.00 2.25
C ASP A 237 0.76 -9.28 3.29
N PRO A 238 -0.11 -9.98 4.05
CA PRO A 238 -0.98 -9.31 5.02
C PRO A 238 -0.15 -8.59 6.09
N VAL A 239 -0.30 -7.27 6.19
CA VAL A 239 0.43 -6.43 7.14
C VAL A 239 -0.52 -5.96 8.23
N LYS A 240 -0.17 -6.25 9.48
CA LYS A 240 -0.90 -5.75 10.65
C LYS A 240 -0.53 -4.28 10.89
N LEU A 241 -1.51 -3.41 11.05
CA LEU A 241 -1.27 -2.01 11.39
C LEU A 241 -1.19 -1.80 12.91
N TYR A 242 -0.34 -0.87 13.34
CA TYR A 242 -0.33 -0.40 14.73
C TYR A 242 -1.58 0.43 14.99
N TYR A 243 -2.64 -0.22 15.48
CA TYR A 243 -3.96 0.38 15.68
C TYR A 243 -4.52 0.05 17.07
N PRO A 244 -4.99 1.05 17.85
CA PRO A 244 -5.22 0.89 19.29
C PRO A 244 -6.45 0.06 19.66
N SER A 245 -7.51 0.04 18.84
CA SER A 245 -8.79 -0.55 19.25
C SER A 245 -8.88 -2.05 18.96
N ARG A 246 -8.39 -2.49 17.80
CA ARG A 246 -8.37 -3.90 17.39
C ARG A 246 -7.35 -4.15 16.29
N PRO A 247 -6.93 -5.41 16.05
CA PRO A 247 -6.14 -5.77 14.89
C PRO A 247 -6.85 -5.42 13.58
N ILE A 248 -6.14 -4.68 12.73
CA ILE A 248 -6.54 -4.41 11.34
C ILE A 248 -5.34 -4.67 10.42
N TYR A 249 -5.66 -4.98 9.17
CA TYR A 249 -4.72 -5.49 8.19
C TYR A 249 -4.91 -4.82 6.84
N VAL A 250 -3.82 -4.70 6.11
CA VAL A 250 -3.79 -4.24 4.71
C VAL A 250 -2.93 -5.21 3.88
N SER A 251 -3.07 -5.17 2.55
CA SER A 251 -2.13 -5.89 1.69
C SER A 251 -0.80 -5.12 1.60
N GLY A 252 0.31 -5.79 1.88
CA GLY A 252 1.66 -5.28 1.71
C GLY A 252 2.00 -4.96 0.26
N TRP A 253 1.36 -5.64 -0.69
CA TRP A 253 1.42 -5.27 -2.10
C TRP A 253 0.82 -3.88 -2.35
N CYS A 254 -0.36 -3.59 -1.77
CA CYS A 254 -0.99 -2.28 -1.86
C CYS A 254 -0.13 -1.19 -1.19
N LEU A 255 0.55 -1.49 -0.08
CA LEU A 255 1.49 -0.54 0.54
C LEU A 255 2.64 -0.21 -0.40
N THR A 256 3.22 -1.20 -1.08
CA THR A 256 4.26 -0.97 -2.08
C THR A 256 3.74 -0.19 -3.30
N ASP A 257 2.53 -0.46 -3.78
CA ASP A 257 1.90 0.32 -4.85
C ASP A 257 1.72 1.79 -4.44
N VAL A 258 1.12 2.04 -3.27
CA VAL A 258 0.99 3.39 -2.69
C VAL A 258 2.33 4.10 -2.60
N ALA A 259 3.37 3.44 -2.09
CA ALA A 259 4.70 4.02 -1.95
C ALA A 259 5.26 4.50 -3.30
N GLN A 260 5.09 3.69 -4.36
CA GLN A 260 5.52 4.04 -5.71
C GLN A 260 4.72 5.22 -6.26
N LYS A 261 3.40 5.28 -6.06
CA LYS A 261 2.58 6.41 -6.50
C LYS A 261 2.89 7.69 -5.73
N ILE A 262 3.12 7.61 -4.41
CA ILE A 262 3.56 8.75 -3.59
C ILE A 262 4.92 9.27 -4.08
N LYS A 263 5.87 8.40 -4.41
CA LYS A 263 7.16 8.80 -4.98
C LYS A 263 7.01 9.58 -6.29
N LEU A 264 6.12 9.12 -7.18
CA LEU A 264 5.78 9.83 -8.42
C LEU A 264 5.14 11.19 -8.15
N ILE A 265 4.14 11.24 -7.25
CA ILE A 265 3.47 12.50 -6.87
C ILE A 265 4.48 13.48 -6.30
N ASN A 266 5.32 13.07 -5.33
CA ASN A 266 6.32 13.94 -4.74
C ASN A 266 7.33 14.46 -5.77
N SER A 267 7.62 13.72 -6.85
CA SER A 267 8.50 14.19 -7.92
C SER A 267 7.93 15.37 -8.71
N CYS A 268 6.61 15.62 -8.65
CA CYS A 268 5.97 16.78 -9.26
C CYS A 268 6.05 18.06 -8.40
N PHE A 269 6.37 17.93 -7.11
CA PHE A 269 6.46 19.05 -6.17
C PHE A 269 7.92 19.43 -5.97
N LYS A 270 8.28 20.67 -6.34
CA LYS A 270 9.67 21.17 -6.21
C LYS A 270 9.92 21.86 -4.86
N ASP A 271 8.85 22.37 -4.27
CA ASP A 271 8.80 22.99 -2.95
C ASP A 271 7.39 22.78 -2.36
N GLU A 272 7.18 23.28 -1.15
CA GLU A 272 5.89 23.26 -0.46
C GLU A 272 5.20 24.64 -0.49
N SER A 273 5.56 25.50 -1.46
CA SER A 273 4.99 26.85 -1.58
C SER A 273 3.49 26.77 -1.96
N PRO A 274 2.59 27.40 -1.19
CA PRO A 274 1.16 27.43 -1.52
C PRO A 274 0.87 28.05 -2.89
N GLU A 275 1.68 29.03 -3.32
CA GLU A 275 1.52 29.73 -4.61
C GLU A 275 1.70 28.81 -5.82
N ASN A 276 2.56 27.78 -5.68
CA ASN A 276 2.86 26.83 -6.75
C ASN A 276 2.00 25.56 -6.67
N CYS A 277 1.24 25.37 -5.58
CA CYS A 277 0.53 24.13 -5.31
C CYS A 277 -0.39 23.72 -6.46
N SER A 278 -1.19 24.66 -6.99
CA SER A 278 -2.08 24.40 -8.13
C SER A 278 -1.30 23.90 -9.37
N ALA A 279 -0.16 24.52 -9.69
CA ALA A 279 0.65 24.12 -10.83
C ALA A 279 1.31 22.73 -10.64
N TYR A 280 1.65 22.36 -9.40
CA TYR A 280 2.18 21.02 -9.09
C TYR A 280 1.09 19.94 -9.13
N VAL A 281 -0.12 20.24 -8.65
CA VAL A 281 -1.28 19.35 -8.83
C VAL A 281 -1.58 19.18 -10.33
N TYR A 282 -1.57 20.27 -11.11
CA TYR A 282 -1.74 20.20 -12.57
C TYR A 282 -0.68 19.30 -13.22
N SER A 283 0.59 19.46 -12.84
CA SER A 283 1.69 18.61 -13.32
C SER A 283 1.46 17.14 -12.95
N THR A 284 0.93 16.87 -11.76
CA THR A 284 0.55 15.53 -11.30
C THR A 284 -0.56 14.94 -12.17
N HIS A 285 -1.58 15.71 -12.55
CA HIS A 285 -2.60 15.27 -13.51
C HIS A 285 -1.98 14.92 -14.86
N LYS A 286 -1.12 15.79 -15.41
CA LYS A 286 -0.47 15.56 -16.72
C LYS A 286 0.40 14.32 -16.69
N MET A 287 1.15 14.10 -15.61
CA MET A 287 1.94 12.89 -15.40
C MET A 287 1.06 11.64 -15.48
N PHE A 288 -0.03 11.56 -14.71
CA PHE A 288 -0.91 10.38 -14.75
C PHE A 288 -1.65 10.23 -16.08
N GLN A 289 -2.05 11.33 -16.74
CA GLN A 289 -2.67 11.28 -18.07
C GLN A 289 -1.69 10.81 -19.16
N GLY A 290 -0.39 11.03 -18.97
CA GLY A 290 0.65 10.58 -19.89
C GLY A 290 1.07 9.13 -19.71
N MET A 291 0.65 8.46 -18.62
CA MET A 291 0.98 7.06 -18.36
C MET A 291 0.01 6.12 -19.10
N SER A 292 0.53 5.27 -19.98
CA SER A 292 -0.26 4.33 -20.79
C SER A 292 -1.02 3.29 -19.97
N ASN A 293 -0.55 2.97 -18.77
CA ASN A 293 -1.14 2.00 -17.86
C ASN A 293 -2.07 2.63 -16.81
N ILE A 294 -2.34 3.93 -16.86
CA ILE A 294 -3.24 4.63 -15.93
C ILE A 294 -4.50 5.08 -16.67
N LYS A 295 -5.66 4.77 -16.10
CA LYS A 295 -6.96 5.19 -16.61
C LYS A 295 -7.55 6.28 -15.74
N LYS A 296 -8.05 7.35 -16.37
CA LYS A 296 -8.92 8.33 -15.72
C LYS A 296 -10.32 7.72 -15.55
N LEU A 297 -10.80 7.65 -14.32
CA LEU A 297 -12.07 7.03 -13.93
C LEU A 297 -13.25 8.01 -13.99
N ARG A 298 -13.02 9.24 -13.52
CA ARG A 298 -14.04 10.30 -13.42
C ARG A 298 -13.41 11.67 -13.66
N SER A 299 -14.21 12.60 -14.18
CA SER A 299 -13.96 14.05 -14.34
C SER A 299 -15.08 14.83 -13.68
#